data_AF-A0A3D3FJR3-F1
#
_entry.id   AF-A0A3D3FJR3-F1
#
_cell.length_a   1.000
_cell.length_b   1.000
_cell.length_c   1.000
_cell.angle_alpha   90.00
_cell.angle_beta   90.00
_cell.angle_gamma   90.00
#
_symmetry.space_group_name_H-M   'P 1'
#
loop_
_entity.id
_entity.type
_entity.pdbx_description
1 polymer ?
#
loop_
_entity_poly.entity_id
_entity_poly.type
_entity_poly.pdbx_seq_one_letter_code
_entity_poly.pdbx_strand_id
1 'polypeptide(L)'
;MKQINAPSFRTFAVSVCAFLLVVVSSCAALGSREERKNGSAQTLKAGVQRSAEPRLLAAYVVDDIGSGTSIDKNSERNYIEGSYVPQAVAAYFPTRFSASGNDRRLSFDQDLSFRVMSNDDLGEGVRVYTVETWTAVTAGGGGKRYSISFPRSALGAVGGSAVQPAPYALERAARMTGATSGMVRLETLKYTAGQFRATVIVE
;
A
#
# COMPACT_ATOMS: atom_id res chain seq x y z
N MET A 1 20.99 -66.99 -6.16
CA MET A 1 20.17 -65.77 -5.99
C MET A 1 20.12 -65.45 -4.50
N LYS A 2 20.52 -64.24 -4.12
CA LYS A 2 20.85 -63.83 -2.74
C LYS A 2 19.59 -63.56 -1.91
N GLN A 3 19.47 -64.22 -0.75
CA GLN A 3 18.64 -63.79 0.38
C GLN A 3 19.35 -62.65 1.11
N ILE A 4 18.64 -61.56 1.38
CA ILE A 4 19.14 -60.43 2.17
C ILE A 4 18.50 -60.53 3.55
N ASN A 5 19.35 -60.82 4.55
CA ASN A 5 19.08 -60.66 5.97
C ASN A 5 19.02 -59.17 6.33
N ALA A 6 18.11 -58.85 7.27
CA ALA A 6 18.02 -57.55 7.93
C ALA A 6 19.30 -57.21 8.72
N PRO A 7 19.50 -55.92 9.04
CA PRO A 7 19.60 -55.58 10.45
C PRO A 7 18.90 -54.27 10.88
N SER A 8 18.29 -54.39 12.08
CA SER A 8 18.08 -53.40 13.14
C SER A 8 18.40 -51.92 12.86
N PHE A 9 17.37 -51.07 12.95
CA PHE A 9 17.54 -49.64 13.21
C PHE A 9 16.96 -49.24 14.57
N ARG A 10 17.75 -48.39 15.21
CA ARG A 10 17.73 -48.01 16.62
C ARG A 10 16.65 -46.96 16.91
N THR A 11 16.13 -47.08 18.12
CA THR A 11 15.59 -46.07 19.03
C THR A 11 15.91 -44.61 18.66
N PHE A 12 14.88 -43.82 18.37
CA PHE A 12 14.88 -42.38 18.61
C PHE A 12 13.63 -42.00 19.39
N ALA A 13 13.88 -41.44 20.56
CA ALA A 13 12.91 -40.92 21.49
C ALA A 13 12.74 -39.40 21.28
N VAL A 14 11.68 -38.88 21.90
CA VAL A 14 11.42 -37.47 22.27
C VAL A 14 11.04 -36.57 21.08
N SER A 15 9.98 -35.77 21.06
CA SER A 15 9.27 -35.07 22.14
C SER A 15 7.86 -34.69 21.66
N VAL A 16 6.83 -35.08 22.41
CA VAL A 16 5.47 -34.56 22.27
C VAL A 16 5.23 -33.66 23.48
N CYS A 17 5.21 -32.34 23.28
CA CYS A 17 4.73 -31.36 24.25
C CYS A 17 3.67 -30.50 23.54
N ALA A 18 2.40 -30.74 23.84
CA ALA A 18 1.60 -30.03 24.86
C ALA A 18 0.93 -28.78 24.24
N PHE A 19 -0.25 -28.94 23.64
CA PHE A 19 -1.58 -28.75 24.25
C PHE A 19 -1.78 -27.38 24.93
N LEU A 20 -2.40 -26.48 24.15
CA LEU A 20 -3.50 -25.57 24.50
C LEU A 20 -3.81 -25.37 26.00
N LEU A 21 -3.59 -24.15 26.48
CA LEU A 21 -4.38 -23.54 27.56
C LEU A 21 -4.52 -22.03 27.29
N VAL A 22 -5.67 -21.65 26.74
CA VAL A 22 -6.15 -20.27 26.68
C VAL A 22 -6.70 -19.93 28.06
N VAL A 23 -5.99 -19.09 28.82
CA VAL A 23 -6.52 -18.50 30.05
C VAL A 23 -7.14 -17.16 29.71
N VAL A 24 -8.47 -17.13 29.67
CA VAL A 24 -9.26 -15.90 29.74
C VAL A 24 -9.26 -15.47 31.20
N SER A 25 -8.61 -14.34 31.51
CA SER A 25 -8.74 -13.70 32.82
C SER A 25 -9.21 -12.26 32.61
N SER A 26 -10.51 -12.07 32.77
CA SER A 26 -11.16 -10.77 32.93
C SER A 26 -11.10 -10.40 34.39
N CYS A 27 -10.21 -9.49 34.77
CA CYS A 27 -10.28 -8.81 36.06
C CYS A 27 -11.14 -7.55 35.92
N ALA A 28 -12.34 -7.63 36.46
CA ALA A 28 -13.12 -6.48 36.89
C ALA A 28 -12.34 -5.72 37.98
N ALA A 29 -12.22 -4.40 37.83
CA ALA A 29 -11.80 -3.51 38.90
C ALA A 29 -12.91 -2.49 39.15
N LEU A 30 -13.72 -2.77 40.18
CA LEU A 30 -14.49 -1.77 40.92
C LEU A 30 -13.55 -1.14 41.95
N GLY A 31 -13.43 0.19 41.97
CA GLY A 31 -12.61 0.91 42.93
C GLY A 31 -12.95 2.40 42.97
N SER A 32 -13.30 2.86 44.16
CA SER A 32 -13.97 4.10 44.56
C SER A 32 -13.25 5.42 44.29
N ARG A 33 -14.09 6.44 44.05
CA ARG A 33 -13.97 7.91 44.13
C ARG A 33 -12.94 8.49 45.12
N GLU A 34 -12.09 9.39 44.62
CA GLU A 34 -11.65 10.61 45.34
C GLU A 34 -11.31 11.73 44.33
N GLU A 35 -11.92 12.90 44.50
CA GLU A 35 -11.69 14.12 43.69
C GLU A 35 -10.33 14.74 44.00
N ARG A 36 -9.52 15.01 42.97
CA ARG A 36 -8.61 16.16 42.98
C ARG A 36 -8.66 16.90 41.64
N LYS A 37 -8.82 18.22 41.80
CA LYS A 37 -8.90 19.29 40.82
C LYS A 37 -7.74 19.33 39.81
N ASN A 38 -8.09 19.92 38.67
CA ASN A 38 -7.27 20.71 37.74
C ASN A 38 -6.37 19.97 36.75
N GLY A 39 -6.70 20.19 35.48
CA GLY A 39 -5.85 19.86 34.34
C GLY A 39 -6.62 19.13 33.25
N SER A 40 -7.60 19.81 32.63
CA SER A 40 -8.25 19.31 31.42
C SER A 40 -7.22 19.24 30.28
N ALA A 41 -6.45 18.16 30.22
CA ALA A 41 -5.83 17.73 28.97
C ALA A 41 -6.94 17.07 28.14
N GLN A 42 -7.83 17.89 27.60
CA GLN A 42 -8.55 17.51 26.40
C GLN A 42 -7.47 17.18 25.37
N THR A 43 -7.24 15.89 25.15
CA THR A 43 -6.66 15.41 23.91
C THR A 43 -7.58 15.89 22.82
N LEU A 44 -7.28 17.05 22.25
CA LEU A 44 -7.80 17.50 20.97
C LEU A 44 -7.37 16.41 19.99
N LYS A 45 -8.21 15.38 19.82
CA LYS A 45 -8.25 14.63 18.57
C LYS A 45 -8.46 15.72 17.53
N ALA A 46 -7.39 16.08 16.84
CA ALA A 46 -7.46 16.92 15.67
C ALA A 46 -8.55 16.30 14.81
N GLY A 47 -9.71 16.97 14.78
CA GLY A 47 -10.79 16.57 13.92
C GLY A 47 -10.19 16.54 12.54
N VAL A 48 -10.18 15.36 11.92
CA VAL A 48 -9.96 15.26 10.48
C VAL A 48 -11.08 16.11 9.89
N GLN A 49 -10.79 17.38 9.58
CA GLN A 49 -11.65 18.20 8.76
C GLN A 49 -11.77 17.45 7.44
N ARG A 50 -12.84 16.65 7.32
CA ARG A 50 -13.29 16.12 6.05
C ARG A 50 -13.70 17.37 5.25
N SER A 51 -12.75 17.90 4.50
CA SER A 51 -13.04 18.89 3.47
C SER A 51 -14.09 18.24 2.57
N ALA A 52 -15.29 18.82 2.58
CA ALA A 52 -16.54 18.18 2.20
C ALA A 52 -16.75 18.08 0.67
N GLU A 53 -15.73 18.39 -0.12
CA GLU A 53 -15.82 18.26 -1.57
C GLU A 53 -15.11 16.99 -2.06
N PRO A 54 -15.82 16.12 -2.80
CA PRO A 54 -15.19 14.96 -3.41
C PRO A 54 -14.12 15.39 -4.41
N ARG A 55 -12.93 14.80 -4.29
CA ARG A 55 -11.83 15.01 -5.23
C ARG A 55 -11.78 13.86 -6.23
N LEU A 56 -11.58 14.21 -7.50
CA LEU A 56 -11.28 13.24 -8.54
C LEU A 56 -9.76 13.04 -8.68
N LEU A 57 -9.33 11.78 -8.70
CA LEU A 57 -7.97 11.32 -8.89
C LEU A 57 -7.88 10.40 -10.11
N ALA A 58 -6.75 10.44 -10.80
CA ALA A 58 -6.43 9.50 -11.87
C ALA A 58 -5.48 8.43 -11.32
N ALA A 59 -6.01 7.25 -11.01
CA ALA A 59 -5.23 6.11 -10.54
C ALA A 59 -4.81 5.24 -11.73
N TYR A 60 -3.51 5.18 -12.02
CA TYR A 60 -3.00 4.37 -13.11
C TYR A 60 -2.62 2.98 -12.60
N VAL A 61 -3.01 1.96 -13.36
CA VAL A 61 -2.58 0.58 -13.14
C VAL A 61 -2.00 0.07 -14.44
N VAL A 62 -0.83 -0.54 -14.34
CA VAL A 62 -0.26 -1.30 -15.43
C VAL A 62 -0.69 -2.74 -15.24
N ASP A 63 -1.48 -3.23 -16.17
CA ASP A 63 -1.94 -4.59 -16.21
C ASP A 63 -1.56 -5.20 -17.56
N ASP A 64 -0.87 -6.33 -17.48
CA ASP A 64 -0.45 -7.11 -18.62
C ASP A 64 -0.88 -8.57 -18.46
N ILE A 65 -2.00 -8.77 -17.74
CA ILE A 65 -2.72 -10.04 -17.73
C ILE A 65 -3.09 -10.32 -19.18
N GLY A 66 -2.25 -11.15 -19.79
CA GLY A 66 -2.34 -11.47 -21.20
C GLY A 66 -3.75 -11.90 -21.53
N SER A 67 -4.18 -11.52 -22.72
CA SER A 67 -5.38 -11.97 -23.43
C SER A 67 -5.52 -13.51 -23.58
N GLY A 68 -4.71 -14.31 -22.87
CA GLY A 68 -4.59 -15.76 -22.94
C GLY A 68 -4.88 -16.53 -21.65
N THR A 69 -5.10 -15.88 -20.49
CA THR A 69 -5.64 -16.59 -19.30
C THR A 69 -7.16 -16.49 -19.29
N SER A 70 -7.84 -17.64 -19.26
CA SER A 70 -9.30 -17.79 -19.28
C SER A 70 -10.00 -17.34 -17.98
N ILE A 71 -9.46 -16.33 -17.31
CA ILE A 71 -10.11 -15.70 -16.17
C ILE A 71 -11.20 -14.81 -16.75
N ASP A 72 -12.42 -14.94 -16.22
CA ASP A 72 -13.52 -14.03 -16.55
C ASP A 72 -13.05 -12.58 -16.37
N LYS A 73 -13.16 -11.77 -17.43
CA LYS A 73 -12.72 -10.37 -17.45
C LYS A 73 -13.32 -9.55 -16.30
N ASN A 74 -14.50 -9.92 -15.82
CA ASN A 74 -15.12 -9.26 -14.66
C ASN A 74 -14.40 -9.62 -13.36
N SER A 75 -13.99 -10.88 -13.20
CA SER A 75 -13.23 -11.33 -12.03
C SER A 75 -11.84 -10.71 -11.99
N GLU A 76 -11.19 -10.60 -13.15
CA GLU A 76 -9.91 -9.91 -13.32
C GLU A 76 -10.02 -8.42 -12.97
N ARG A 77 -11.04 -7.74 -13.50
CA ARG A 77 -11.31 -6.33 -13.18
C ARG A 77 -11.51 -6.12 -11.69
N ASN A 78 -12.36 -6.93 -11.05
CA ASN A 78 -12.63 -6.83 -9.62
C ASN A 78 -11.37 -7.08 -8.79
N TYR A 79 -10.52 -8.02 -9.21
CA TYR A 79 -9.24 -8.28 -8.57
C TYR A 79 -8.29 -7.08 -8.70
N ILE A 80 -8.20 -6.48 -9.90
CA ILE A 80 -7.35 -5.32 -10.14
C ILE A 80 -7.82 -4.12 -9.31
N GLU A 81 -9.12 -3.83 -9.36
CA GLU A 81 -9.74 -2.73 -8.61
C GLU A 81 -9.61 -2.93 -7.10
N GLY A 82 -9.76 -4.16 -6.60
CA GLY A 82 -9.62 -4.47 -5.18
C GLY A 82 -8.18 -4.44 -4.67
N SER A 83 -7.20 -4.76 -5.53
CA SER A 83 -5.81 -4.96 -5.10
C SER A 83 -4.90 -3.76 -5.42
N TYR A 84 -5.08 -3.13 -6.58
CA TYR A 84 -4.10 -2.15 -7.10
C TYR A 84 -4.59 -0.70 -7.07
N VAL A 85 -5.88 -0.46 -7.27
CA VAL A 85 -6.43 0.90 -7.18
C VAL A 85 -6.25 1.53 -5.80
N PRO A 86 -6.47 0.83 -4.66
CA PRO A 86 -6.30 1.42 -3.33
C PRO A 86 -4.89 1.99 -3.10
N GLN A 87 -3.87 1.25 -3.51
CA GLN A 87 -2.48 1.68 -3.33
C GLN A 87 -2.12 2.84 -4.29
N ALA A 88 -2.63 2.84 -5.52
CA ALA A 88 -2.47 3.95 -6.45
C ALA A 88 -3.14 5.24 -5.93
N VAL A 89 -4.31 5.11 -5.30
CA VAL A 89 -5.02 6.22 -4.64
C VAL A 89 -4.25 6.67 -3.40
N ALA A 90 -3.76 5.75 -2.58
CA ALA A 90 -3.01 6.04 -1.36
C ALA A 90 -1.75 6.86 -1.62
N ALA A 91 -1.12 6.67 -2.78
CA ALA A 91 0.05 7.44 -3.17
C ALA A 91 -0.18 8.96 -3.25
N TYR A 92 -1.42 9.43 -3.43
CA TYR A 92 -1.76 10.87 -3.43
C TYR A 92 -1.78 11.50 -2.03
N PHE A 93 -1.71 10.68 -0.99
CA PHE A 93 -1.72 11.09 0.40
C PHE A 93 -0.33 10.94 1.02
N PRO A 94 -0.01 11.70 2.09
CA PRO A 94 1.25 11.55 2.80
C PRO A 94 1.51 10.08 3.19
N THR A 95 2.51 9.50 2.55
CA THR A 95 2.96 8.11 2.72
C THR A 95 4.33 8.13 3.37
N ARG A 96 4.53 7.35 4.44
CA ARG A 96 5.86 7.25 5.07
C ARG A 96 6.78 6.46 4.18
N PHE A 97 8.02 6.91 4.05
CA PHE A 97 9.08 6.09 3.48
C PHE A 97 10.21 5.90 4.49
N SER A 98 10.87 4.75 4.41
CA SER A 98 12.11 4.46 5.11
C SER A 98 13.05 3.63 4.25
N ALA A 99 14.35 3.84 4.45
CA ALA A 99 15.43 3.09 3.82
C ALA A 99 16.40 2.65 4.93
N SER A 100 16.62 1.34 5.03
CA SER A 100 17.56 0.71 5.95
C SER A 100 18.41 -0.29 5.19
N GLY A 101 19.67 0.05 4.93
CA GLY A 101 20.55 -0.75 4.08
C GLY A 101 19.98 -0.92 2.67
N ASN A 102 19.68 -2.16 2.28
CA ASN A 102 19.06 -2.47 0.99
C ASN A 102 17.52 -2.47 1.03
N ASP A 103 16.92 -2.44 2.23
CA ASP A 103 15.48 -2.47 2.39
C ASP A 103 14.91 -1.07 2.26
N ARG A 104 13.90 -0.93 1.39
CA ARG A 104 13.14 0.30 1.20
C ARG A 104 11.67 -0.01 1.37
N ARG A 105 10.99 0.79 2.17
CA ARG A 105 9.58 0.58 2.49
C ARG A 105 8.79 1.86 2.28
N LEU A 106 7.64 1.71 1.62
CA LEU A 106 6.55 2.68 1.64
C LEU A 106 5.47 2.13 2.58
N SER A 107 4.97 2.95 3.50
CA SER A 107 3.88 2.58 4.42
C SER A 107 2.65 3.43 4.12
N PHE A 108 1.63 2.77 3.58
CA PHE A 108 0.34 3.37 3.25
C PHE A 108 -0.60 3.20 4.46
N ASP A 109 -0.49 4.09 5.43
CA ASP A 109 -1.20 3.99 6.72
C ASP A 109 -2.60 4.62 6.71
N GLN A 110 -3.14 5.00 5.54
CA GLN A 110 -4.38 5.78 5.45
C GLN A 110 -5.61 4.90 5.21
N ASP A 111 -6.62 5.07 6.07
CA ASP A 111 -7.98 4.59 5.81
C ASP A 111 -8.64 5.49 4.75
N LEU A 112 -8.59 5.02 3.51
CA LEU A 112 -9.09 5.75 2.35
C LEU A 112 -10.46 5.24 1.95
N SER A 113 -11.45 6.13 2.01
CA SER A 113 -12.74 5.91 1.35
C SER A 113 -12.67 6.48 -0.06
N PHE A 114 -12.88 5.63 -1.05
CA PHE A 114 -12.90 6.03 -2.44
C PHE A 114 -13.95 5.25 -3.23
N ARG A 115 -14.36 5.80 -4.37
CA ARG A 115 -15.27 5.18 -5.33
C ARG A 115 -14.67 5.26 -6.72
N VAL A 116 -14.62 4.14 -7.42
CA VAL A 116 -14.27 4.12 -8.85
C VAL A 116 -15.45 4.65 -9.65
N MET A 117 -15.21 5.68 -10.45
CA MET A 117 -16.21 6.36 -11.27
C MET A 117 -16.20 5.85 -12.71
N SER A 118 -15.00 5.72 -13.29
CA SER A 118 -14.80 5.18 -14.63
C SER A 118 -13.42 4.54 -14.73
N ASN A 119 -13.21 3.75 -15.78
CA ASN A 119 -11.89 3.32 -16.20
C ASN A 119 -11.78 3.39 -17.72
N ASP A 120 -10.58 3.70 -18.20
CA ASP A 120 -10.25 3.78 -19.62
C ASP A 120 -8.95 3.03 -19.89
N ASP A 121 -8.88 2.33 -21.02
CA ASP A 121 -7.66 1.71 -21.53
C ASP A 121 -6.89 2.72 -22.40
N LEU A 122 -5.65 2.99 -22.02
CA LEU A 122 -4.77 3.94 -22.70
C LEU A 122 -3.76 3.24 -23.64
N GLY A 123 -3.86 1.91 -23.78
CA GLY A 123 -2.95 1.07 -24.55
C GLY A 123 -1.71 0.66 -23.77
N GLU A 124 -0.93 -0.28 -24.34
CA GLU A 124 0.31 -0.81 -23.73
C GLU A 124 0.11 -1.42 -22.33
N GLY A 125 -1.09 -1.93 -22.06
CA GLY A 125 -1.46 -2.46 -20.74
C GLY A 125 -1.63 -1.38 -19.67
N VAL A 126 -1.83 -0.12 -20.06
CA VAL A 126 -2.04 0.99 -19.11
C VAL A 126 -3.53 1.30 -19.01
N ARG A 127 -4.11 1.05 -17.84
CA ARG A 127 -5.48 1.46 -17.52
C ARG A 127 -5.44 2.66 -16.58
N VAL A 128 -6.31 3.63 -16.82
CA VAL A 128 -6.55 4.75 -15.90
C VAL A 128 -7.92 4.59 -15.27
N TYR A 129 -7.98 4.74 -13.95
CA TYR A 129 -9.20 4.74 -13.16
C TYR A 129 -9.46 6.16 -12.67
N THR A 130 -10.62 6.71 -13.00
CA THR A 130 -11.10 7.94 -12.38
C THR A 130 -11.72 7.58 -11.05
N VAL A 131 -11.13 8.08 -9.96
CA VAL A 131 -11.50 7.74 -8.60
C VAL A 131 -11.96 8.99 -7.85
N GLU A 132 -13.12 8.91 -7.22
CA GLU A 132 -13.62 9.89 -6.29
C GLU A 132 -13.15 9.57 -4.86
N THR A 133 -12.63 10.56 -4.14
CA THR A 133 -12.22 10.42 -2.73
C THR A 133 -12.74 11.57 -1.89
N TRP A 134 -13.08 11.27 -0.63
CA TRP A 134 -13.59 12.23 0.36
C TRP A 134 -12.56 12.58 1.44
N THR A 135 -11.32 12.07 1.30
CA THR A 135 -10.25 12.34 2.25
C THR A 135 -9.57 13.64 1.88
N ALA A 136 -9.47 14.56 2.85
CA ALA A 136 -8.71 15.79 2.66
C ALA A 136 -7.23 15.46 2.49
N VAL A 137 -6.60 16.01 1.43
CA VAL A 137 -5.15 15.98 1.30
C VAL A 137 -4.60 16.79 2.47
N THR A 138 -3.87 16.14 3.37
CA THR A 138 -3.10 16.88 4.36
C THR A 138 -2.06 17.69 3.59
N ALA A 139 -2.26 19.00 3.50
CA ALA A 139 -1.30 19.89 2.88
C ALA A 139 -0.02 19.86 3.73
N GLY A 140 0.94 19.03 3.33
CA GLY A 140 2.27 19.07 3.90
C GLY A 140 2.90 20.42 3.54
N GLY A 141 2.96 21.30 4.53
CA GLY A 141 3.44 22.67 4.38
C GLY A 141 4.96 22.72 4.46
N GLY A 142 5.65 22.30 3.40
CA GLY A 142 7.11 22.46 3.34
C GLY A 142 7.88 21.54 2.40
N GLY A 143 7.24 20.57 1.73
CA GLY A 143 7.94 19.58 0.92
C GLY A 143 8.57 20.09 -0.36
N LYS A 144 9.71 19.49 -0.75
CA LYS A 144 10.36 19.74 -2.04
C LYS A 144 9.66 18.95 -3.14
N ARG A 145 9.39 19.61 -4.27
CA ARG A 145 8.81 18.99 -5.47
C ARG A 145 9.88 18.34 -6.34
N TYR A 146 9.57 17.15 -6.84
CA TYR A 146 10.38 16.39 -7.78
C TYR A 146 9.53 16.00 -8.99
N SER A 147 10.04 16.25 -10.19
CA SER A 147 9.43 15.80 -11.43
C SER A 147 10.09 14.51 -11.91
N ILE A 148 9.31 13.45 -12.02
CA ILE A 148 9.78 12.12 -12.40
C ILE A 148 9.12 11.73 -13.73
N SER A 149 9.94 11.39 -14.72
CA SER A 149 9.48 10.84 -16.00
C SER A 149 10.02 9.44 -16.19
N PHE A 150 9.18 8.50 -16.60
CA PHE A 150 9.59 7.12 -16.85
C PHE A 150 8.70 6.43 -17.88
N PRO A 151 9.27 5.55 -18.72
CA PRO A 151 8.48 4.76 -19.67
C PRO A 151 7.72 3.64 -18.96
N ARG A 152 6.69 3.09 -19.61
CA ARG A 152 6.01 1.87 -19.17
C ARG A 152 6.99 0.71 -18.90
N SER A 153 8.04 0.55 -19.70
CA SER A 153 9.06 -0.49 -19.52
C SER A 153 9.84 -0.40 -18.22
N ALA A 154 9.82 0.75 -17.52
CA ALA A 154 10.47 0.91 -16.22
C ALA A 154 9.73 0.21 -15.07
N LEU A 155 8.47 -0.19 -15.29
CA LEU A 155 7.62 -0.86 -14.31
C LEU A 155 7.71 -2.38 -14.38
N GLY A 156 8.71 -2.93 -15.07
CA GLY A 156 8.89 -4.37 -15.23
C GLY A 156 8.53 -4.89 -16.62
N ALA A 157 8.89 -6.14 -16.87
CA ALA A 157 8.73 -6.80 -18.16
C ALA A 157 7.25 -6.96 -18.55
N VAL A 158 7.04 -7.19 -19.86
CA VAL A 158 5.73 -7.52 -20.43
C VAL A 158 5.39 -8.96 -20.01
N GLY A 159 4.23 -9.19 -19.37
CA GLY A 159 3.73 -10.49 -18.94
C GLY A 159 3.97 -10.88 -17.47
N GLY A 160 3.45 -10.12 -16.50
CA GLY A 160 3.55 -10.41 -15.06
C GLY A 160 2.40 -9.83 -14.22
N SER A 161 2.50 -9.91 -12.88
CA SER A 161 1.55 -9.27 -11.96
C SER A 161 1.45 -7.76 -12.21
N ALA A 162 0.26 -7.18 -12.04
CA ALA A 162 0.05 -5.76 -12.27
C ALA A 162 1.02 -4.91 -11.42
N VAL A 163 1.50 -3.81 -12.00
CA VAL A 163 2.47 -2.91 -11.35
C VAL A 163 1.87 -1.52 -11.27
N GLN A 164 2.19 -0.79 -10.20
CA GLN A 164 1.63 0.53 -9.97
C GLN A 164 2.66 1.62 -10.26
N PRO A 165 2.39 2.51 -11.24
CA PRO A 165 3.26 3.64 -11.55
C PRO A 165 3.42 4.62 -10.38
N ALA A 166 2.39 4.78 -9.55
CA ALA A 166 2.40 5.76 -8.47
C ALA A 166 3.42 5.42 -7.37
N PRO A 167 3.42 4.23 -6.73
CA PRO A 167 4.48 3.84 -5.79
C PRO A 167 5.89 3.90 -6.40
N TYR A 168 6.06 3.52 -7.67
CA TYR A 168 7.34 3.65 -8.36
C TYR A 168 7.83 5.11 -8.41
N ALA A 169 6.93 6.05 -8.73
CA ALA A 169 7.25 7.47 -8.73
C ALA A 169 7.61 7.98 -7.32
N LEU A 170 6.87 7.56 -6.28
CA LEU A 170 7.18 7.92 -4.89
C LEU A 170 8.56 7.42 -4.48
N GLU A 171 8.86 6.15 -4.78
CA GLU A 171 10.14 5.54 -4.45
C GLU A 171 11.30 6.27 -5.13
N ARG A 172 11.16 6.58 -6.42
CA ARG A 172 12.17 7.29 -7.20
C ARG A 172 12.41 8.72 -6.67
N ALA A 173 11.35 9.44 -6.31
CA ALA A 173 11.47 10.75 -5.70
C ALA A 173 12.13 10.71 -4.32
N ALA A 174 11.76 9.74 -3.47
CA ALA A 174 12.37 9.52 -2.17
C ALA A 174 13.88 9.24 -2.30
N ARG A 175 14.30 8.45 -3.29
CA ARG A 175 15.73 8.22 -3.58
C ARG A 175 16.47 9.50 -3.96
N MET A 176 15.83 10.41 -4.70
CA MET A 176 16.45 11.66 -5.13
C MET A 176 16.72 12.65 -4.00
N THR A 177 16.10 12.47 -2.83
CA THR A 177 16.34 13.35 -1.67
C THR A 177 17.62 12.98 -0.92
N GLY A 178 18.07 11.73 -1.03
CA GLY A 178 19.16 11.17 -0.21
C GLY A 178 18.77 10.93 1.27
N ALA A 179 17.52 11.19 1.65
CA ALA A 179 17.05 10.96 3.01
C ALA A 179 16.78 9.46 3.27
N THR A 180 17.03 9.02 4.49
CA THR A 180 16.75 7.63 4.94
C THR A 180 15.31 7.44 5.41
N SER A 181 14.57 8.52 5.65
CA SER A 181 13.16 8.48 6.03
C SER A 181 12.49 9.82 5.79
N GLY A 182 11.17 9.83 5.63
CA GLY A 182 10.38 11.04 5.50
C GLY A 182 8.95 10.74 5.07
N MET A 183 8.26 11.77 4.59
CA MET A 183 6.94 11.66 3.99
C MET A 183 7.05 11.91 2.49
N VAL A 184 6.27 11.17 1.70
CA VAL A 184 6.22 11.33 0.26
C VAL A 184 4.78 11.25 -0.22
N ARG A 185 4.41 12.06 -1.21
CA ARG A 185 3.08 12.03 -1.81
C ARG A 185 3.09 12.46 -3.26
N LEU A 186 2.18 11.90 -4.03
CA LEU A 186 1.93 12.25 -5.42
C LEU A 186 1.07 13.52 -5.48
N GLU A 187 1.54 14.53 -6.22
CA GLU A 187 0.74 15.71 -6.56
C GLU A 187 -0.02 15.45 -7.86
N THR A 188 0.68 14.95 -8.89
CA THR A 188 0.08 14.57 -10.18
C THR A 188 0.78 13.35 -10.78
N LEU A 189 0.05 12.59 -11.60
CA LEU A 189 0.56 11.54 -12.46
C LEU A 189 -0.24 11.55 -13.75
N LYS A 190 0.44 11.50 -14.90
CA LYS A 190 -0.18 11.45 -16.21
C LYS A 190 0.54 10.45 -17.10
N TYR A 191 -0.21 9.78 -17.97
CA TYR A 191 0.34 8.95 -19.04
C TYR A 191 0.09 9.62 -20.39
N THR A 192 1.14 9.82 -21.18
CA THR A 192 1.04 10.43 -22.52
C THR A 192 2.19 9.95 -23.38
N ALA A 193 1.89 9.50 -24.61
CA ALA A 193 2.89 9.09 -25.59
C ALA A 193 3.91 8.06 -25.05
N GLY A 194 3.44 6.99 -24.41
CA GLY A 194 4.30 5.91 -23.89
C GLY A 194 5.02 6.24 -22.57
N GLN A 195 4.78 7.41 -21.97
CA GLN A 195 5.51 7.88 -20.80
C GLN A 195 4.59 8.29 -19.66
N PHE A 196 4.98 7.90 -18.44
CA PHE A 196 4.48 8.46 -17.21
C PHE A 196 5.25 9.72 -16.83
N ARG A 197 4.51 10.74 -16.40
CA ARG A 197 5.03 12.00 -15.85
C ARG A 197 4.37 12.23 -14.50
N ALA A 198 5.18 12.27 -13.46
CA ALA A 198 4.73 12.45 -12.09
C ALA A 198 5.35 13.70 -11.47
N THR A 199 4.58 14.42 -10.67
CA THR A 199 5.09 15.40 -9.71
C THR A 199 4.88 14.84 -8.32
N VAL A 200 5.97 14.71 -7.56
CA VAL A 200 5.99 14.12 -6.22
C VAL A 200 6.53 15.15 -5.25
N ILE A 201 5.91 15.24 -4.07
CA ILE A 201 6.36 16.08 -2.97
C ILE A 201 7.01 15.16 -1.94
N VAL A 202 8.23 15.50 -1.52
CA VAL A 202 8.95 14.79 -0.45
C VAL A 202 9.26 15.77 0.68
N GLU A 203 8.99 15.34 1.90
CA GLU A 203 9.11 16.06 3.17
C GLU A 203 10.01 15.30 4.14
#